data_AF-A0A2V2V4S0-F1
#
_entry.id   AF-A0A2V2V4S0-F1
#
_cell.length_a   1.000
_cell.length_b   1.000
_cell.length_c   1.000
_cell.angle_alpha   90.00
_cell.angle_beta   90.00
_cell.angle_gamma   90.00
#
_symmetry.space_group_name_H-M   'P 1'
#
loop_
_entity.id
_entity.type
_entity.pdbx_description
1 polymer ?
#
loop_
_entity_poly.entity_id
_entity_poly.type
_entity_poly.pdbx_seq_one_letter_code
_entity_poly.pdbx_strand_id
1 'polypeptide(L)'
;MVKANYIRAGRLVRIIRGPRQDRVGFVVDIIDGNRVLVENPADKKMWRHVQNLKNVEPLKFSVELSRNCSTRTLKNVLAEKKILEKYAATKSARRIAAKRAFARSTDFERYQLRVAKRSRAFWTRKVFDENDKKKPVSWHKVALKKLQKNAKKVDSKPAAKKRIDKARAARKAKAAAGKK
;
A
#
# COMPACT_ATOMS: atom_id res chain seq x y z
N MET A 1 9.00 21.16 -3.16
CA MET A 1 7.57 21.41 -2.85
C MET A 1 6.73 20.94 -4.03
N VAL A 2 5.88 19.92 -3.89
CA VAL A 2 5.02 19.44 -4.99
C VAL A 2 3.91 20.47 -5.22
N LYS A 3 4.00 21.24 -6.30
CA LYS A 3 3.17 22.42 -6.65
C LYS A 3 1.79 22.06 -7.26
N ALA A 4 1.06 21.11 -6.71
CA ALA A 4 -0.19 20.64 -7.32
C ALA A 4 -1.47 21.09 -6.59
N ASN A 5 -1.43 21.21 -5.25
CA ASN A 5 -2.64 21.45 -4.46
C ASN A 5 -2.59 22.80 -3.74
N TYR A 6 -2.99 23.85 -4.44
CA TYR A 6 -3.11 25.19 -3.87
C TYR A 6 -4.30 25.30 -2.92
N ILE A 7 -4.11 26.05 -1.83
CA ILE A 7 -5.19 26.47 -0.94
C ILE A 7 -6.05 27.49 -1.69
N ARG A 8 -7.36 27.22 -1.71
CA ARG A 8 -8.40 28.08 -2.28
C ARG A 8 -9.72 27.81 -1.58
N ALA A 9 -10.68 28.73 -1.69
CA ALA A 9 -12.05 28.49 -1.23
C ALA A 9 -12.61 27.20 -1.87
N GLY A 10 -13.27 26.39 -1.05
CA GLY A 10 -13.83 25.09 -1.40
C GLY A 10 -12.81 23.96 -1.61
N ARG A 11 -11.52 24.17 -1.33
CA ARG A 11 -10.53 23.07 -1.28
C ARG A 11 -10.82 22.14 -0.10
N LEU A 12 -10.88 20.83 -0.36
CA LEU A 12 -10.93 19.84 0.71
C LEU A 12 -9.55 19.73 1.37
N VAL A 13 -9.51 19.85 2.69
CA VAL A 13 -8.31 19.74 3.51
C VAL A 13 -8.49 18.65 4.56
N ARG A 14 -7.38 17.98 4.89
CA ARG A 14 -7.29 17.06 6.03
C ARG A 14 -6.55 17.74 7.17
N ILE A 15 -7.01 17.54 8.40
CA ILE A 15 -6.30 18.00 9.60
C ILE A 15 -5.22 16.97 9.97
N ILE A 16 -3.97 17.41 10.11
CA ILE A 16 -2.81 16.52 10.29
C ILE A 16 -2.67 16.07 11.75
N ARG A 17 -2.83 16.99 12.70
CA ARG A 17 -2.60 16.80 14.14
C ARG A 17 -3.66 17.50 14.98
N GLY A 18 -3.68 17.20 16.28
CA GLY A 18 -4.59 17.79 17.26
C GLY A 18 -5.92 17.02 17.41
N PRO A 19 -6.90 17.60 18.12
CA PRO A 19 -8.12 16.89 18.50
C PRO A 19 -9.01 16.47 17.32
N ARG A 20 -8.81 17.09 16.15
CA ARG A 20 -9.52 16.81 14.90
C ARG A 20 -8.69 15.99 13.91
N GLN A 21 -7.63 15.32 14.37
CA GLN A 21 -6.73 14.55 13.52
C GLN A 21 -7.47 13.60 12.57
N ASP A 22 -7.01 13.57 11.32
CA ASP A 22 -7.53 12.73 10.26
C ASP A 22 -9.00 13.00 9.87
N ARG A 23 -9.59 14.10 10.36
CA ARG A 23 -10.87 14.60 9.87
C ARG A 23 -10.64 15.51 8.68
N VAL A 24 -11.67 15.63 7.84
CA VAL A 24 -11.62 16.46 6.65
C VAL A 24 -12.66 17.55 6.72
N GLY A 25 -12.34 18.68 6.09
CA GLY A 25 -13.26 19.78 5.89
C GLY A 25 -12.88 20.62 4.68
N PHE A 26 -13.73 21.56 4.34
CA PHE A 26 -13.56 22.44 3.21
C PHE A 26 -13.08 23.79 3.72
N VAL A 27 -12.13 24.39 3.01
CA VAL A 27 -11.71 25.77 3.25
C VAL A 27 -12.84 26.70 2.84
N VAL A 28 -13.44 27.38 3.79
CA VAL A 28 -14.53 28.34 3.57
C VAL A 28 -13.95 29.72 3.26
N ASP A 29 -12.90 30.11 3.99
CA ASP A 29 -12.19 31.36 3.77
C ASP A 29 -10.71 31.25 4.19
N ILE A 30 -9.89 32.16 3.67
CA ILE A 30 -8.49 32.32 4.03
C ILE A 30 -8.39 33.63 4.80
N ILE A 31 -8.01 33.53 6.07
CA ILE A 31 -7.97 34.67 6.99
C ILE A 31 -6.67 35.44 6.78
N ASP A 32 -5.55 34.73 6.81
CA ASP A 32 -4.22 35.29 6.61
C ASP A 32 -3.26 34.21 6.06
N GLY A 33 -1.97 34.55 5.95
CA GLY A 33 -0.95 33.64 5.42
C GLY A 33 -0.73 32.35 6.22
N ASN A 34 -1.27 32.25 7.44
CA ASN A 34 -1.11 31.11 8.34
C ASN A 34 -2.42 30.48 8.79
N ARG A 35 -3.59 31.07 8.52
CA ARG A 35 -4.88 30.63 9.07
C ARG A 35 -5.96 30.58 8.01
N VAL A 36 -6.76 29.52 8.08
CA VAL A 36 -7.93 29.29 7.22
C VAL A 36 -9.15 28.94 8.05
N LEU A 37 -10.32 29.31 7.57
CA LEU A 37 -11.60 28.90 8.13
C LEU A 37 -12.02 27.59 7.48
N VAL A 38 -12.23 26.54 8.27
CA VAL A 38 -12.54 25.19 7.79
C VAL A 38 -13.87 24.72 8.35
N GLU A 39 -14.67 24.07 7.51
CA GLU A 39 -15.98 23.52 7.89
C GLU A 39 -16.30 22.21 7.16
N ASN A 40 -17.00 21.31 7.84
CA ASN A 40 -17.64 20.15 7.23
C ASN A 40 -19.02 19.91 7.87
N PRO A 41 -20.13 20.22 7.18
CA PRO A 41 -21.47 20.07 7.74
C PRO A 41 -21.87 18.60 7.99
N ALA A 42 -21.16 17.63 7.43
CA ALA A 42 -21.41 16.20 7.65
C ALA A 42 -20.78 15.65 8.95
N ASP A 43 -19.80 16.36 9.54
CA ASP A 43 -19.09 15.91 10.73
C ASP A 43 -19.26 16.92 11.87
N LYS A 44 -19.97 16.53 12.93
CA LYS A 44 -20.24 17.37 14.10
C LYS A 44 -18.98 17.96 14.74
N LYS A 45 -17.84 17.27 14.67
CA LYS A 45 -16.57 17.78 15.26
C LYS A 45 -15.87 18.80 14.36
N MET A 46 -16.29 18.94 13.11
CA MET A 46 -15.74 19.86 12.10
C MET A 46 -16.69 21.03 11.84
N TRP A 47 -17.19 21.66 12.90
CA TRP A 47 -17.90 22.94 12.79
C TRP A 47 -16.98 24.02 12.20
N ARG A 48 -17.56 25.15 11.80
CA ARG A 48 -16.80 26.29 11.27
C ARG A 48 -15.80 26.80 12.31
N HIS A 49 -14.51 26.55 12.09
CA HIS A 49 -13.45 26.95 13.01
C HIS A 49 -12.19 27.37 12.26
N VAL A 50 -11.37 28.17 12.93
CA VAL A 50 -10.08 28.59 12.40
C VAL A 50 -9.07 27.47 12.59
N GLN A 51 -8.30 27.18 11.54
CA GLN A 51 -7.22 26.22 11.58
C GLN A 51 -5.95 26.79 10.97
N ASN A 52 -4.81 26.47 11.58
CA ASN A 52 -3.50 26.87 11.10
C ASN A 52 -3.14 26.06 9.84
N LEU A 53 -2.69 26.75 8.80
CA LEU A 53 -2.25 26.18 7.54
C LEU A 53 -1.12 25.16 7.70
N LYS A 54 -0.27 25.30 8.73
CA LYS A 54 0.76 24.30 9.07
C LYS A 54 0.17 22.95 9.47
N ASN A 55 -1.09 22.91 9.91
CA ASN A 55 -1.78 21.72 10.39
C ASN A 55 -2.84 21.21 9.41
N VAL A 56 -2.89 21.74 8.18
CA VAL A 56 -3.79 21.26 7.14
C VAL A 56 -3.02 20.72 5.95
N GLU A 57 -3.50 19.62 5.39
CA GLU A 57 -3.00 19.07 4.14
C GLU A 57 -4.07 19.27 3.06
N PRO A 58 -3.80 20.04 1.99
CA PRO A 58 -4.72 20.21 0.89
C PRO A 58 -4.80 18.94 0.03
N LEU A 59 -6.02 18.41 -0.10
CA LEU A 59 -6.32 17.26 -0.93
C LEU A 59 -6.60 17.69 -2.37
N LYS A 60 -6.65 16.72 -3.28
CA LYS A 60 -6.90 16.98 -4.71
C LYS A 60 -8.32 17.48 -5.02
N PHE A 61 -9.26 17.33 -4.10
CA PHE A 61 -10.66 17.68 -4.32
C PHE A 61 -10.93 19.14 -4.01
N SER A 62 -11.70 19.79 -4.87
CA SER A 62 -12.16 21.16 -4.67
C SER A 62 -13.57 21.35 -5.18
N VAL A 63 -14.27 22.27 -4.54
CA VAL A 63 -15.57 22.79 -4.92
C VAL A 63 -15.40 24.25 -5.29
N GLU A 64 -16.16 24.71 -6.27
CA GLU A 64 -16.35 26.14 -6.51
C GLU A 64 -17.32 26.66 -5.46
N LEU A 65 -16.80 27.47 -4.54
CA LEU A 65 -17.57 28.13 -3.50
C LEU A 65 -17.12 29.59 -3.44
N SER A 66 -18.07 30.48 -3.16
CA SER A 66 -17.73 31.85 -2.77
C SER A 66 -16.94 31.84 -1.46
N ARG A 67 -16.03 32.81 -1.32
CA ARG A 67 -15.36 33.04 -0.05
C ARG A 67 -16.40 33.38 1.02
N ASN A 68 -16.23 32.83 2.21
CA ASN A 68 -17.14 33.02 3.33
C ASN A 68 -18.60 32.61 3.04
N CYS A 69 -18.79 31.52 2.26
CA CYS A 69 -20.13 30.98 1.99
C CYS A 69 -20.89 30.58 3.27
N SER A 70 -22.22 30.49 3.20
CA SER A 70 -23.05 30.00 4.31
C SER A 70 -22.96 28.47 4.46
N THR A 71 -23.18 27.96 5.67
CA THR A 71 -23.23 26.51 5.94
C THR A 71 -24.30 25.80 5.10
N ARG A 72 -25.45 26.46 4.85
CA ARG A 72 -26.53 25.93 4.02
C ARG A 72 -26.06 25.75 2.57
N THR A 73 -25.41 26.76 2.01
CA THR A 73 -24.84 26.69 0.65
C THR A 73 -23.80 25.58 0.56
N LEU A 74 -22.88 25.50 1.52
CA LEU A 74 -21.87 24.45 1.57
C LEU A 74 -22.52 23.06 1.61
N LYS A 75 -23.53 22.85 2.44
CA LYS A 75 -24.24 21.57 2.55
C LYS A 75 -24.89 21.15 1.22
N ASN A 76 -25.55 22.08 0.53
CA ASN A 76 -26.19 21.81 -0.76
C ASN A 76 -25.17 21.38 -1.82
N VAL A 77 -24.08 22.14 -1.97
CA VAL A 77 -23.06 21.84 -2.98
C VAL A 77 -22.32 20.52 -2.67
N LEU A 78 -22.15 20.18 -1.39
CA LEU A 78 -21.57 18.90 -1.00
C LEU A 78 -22.48 17.72 -1.32
N ALA A 79 -23.79 17.87 -1.19
CA ALA A 79 -24.77 16.86 -1.57
C ALA A 79 -24.75 16.63 -3.10
N GLU A 80 -24.64 17.70 -3.89
CA GLU A 80 -24.57 17.62 -5.36
C GLU A 80 -23.27 16.96 -5.86
N LYS A 81 -22.11 17.42 -5.38
CA LYS A 81 -20.82 16.99 -5.95
C LYS A 81 -20.31 15.64 -5.40
N LYS A 82 -20.93 15.13 -4.32
CA LYS A 82 -20.59 13.85 -3.64
C LYS A 82 -19.09 13.67 -3.40
N ILE A 83 -18.39 14.75 -3.04
CA ILE A 83 -16.93 14.75 -2.92
C ILE A 83 -16.45 13.94 -1.73
N LEU A 84 -17.21 13.91 -0.64
CA LEU A 84 -16.87 13.12 0.54
C LEU A 84 -16.85 11.62 0.22
N GLU A 85 -17.78 11.14 -0.61
CA GLU A 85 -17.79 9.76 -1.09
C GLU A 85 -16.58 9.48 -2.00
N LYS A 86 -16.30 10.37 -2.95
CA LYS A 86 -15.12 10.29 -3.81
C LYS A 86 -13.82 10.29 -2.99
N TYR A 87 -13.76 11.05 -1.90
CA TYR A 87 -12.63 11.05 -0.97
C TYR A 87 -12.53 9.72 -0.22
N ALA A 88 -13.65 9.20 0.32
CA ALA A 88 -13.69 7.92 1.03
C ALA A 88 -13.21 6.75 0.15
N ALA A 89 -13.46 6.79 -1.16
CA ALA A 89 -12.96 5.80 -2.11
C ALA A 89 -11.44 5.83 -2.33
N THR A 90 -10.75 6.91 -1.96
CA THR A 90 -9.30 7.04 -2.19
C THR A 90 -8.46 6.09 -1.34
N LYS A 91 -7.33 5.63 -1.89
CA LYS A 91 -6.34 4.81 -1.15
C LYS A 91 -5.87 5.48 0.15
N SER A 92 -5.71 6.81 0.15
CA SER A 92 -5.32 7.58 1.33
C SER A 92 -6.37 7.54 2.43
N ALA A 93 -7.66 7.76 2.09
CA ALA A 93 -8.74 7.71 3.07
C ALA A 93 -8.90 6.29 3.65
N ARG A 94 -8.79 5.26 2.80
CA ARG A 94 -8.80 3.85 3.25
C ARG A 94 -7.68 3.54 4.25
N ARG A 95 -6.46 4.07 4.04
CA ARG A 95 -5.34 3.89 4.99
C ARG A 95 -5.61 4.57 6.33
N ILE A 96 -6.18 5.77 6.31
CA ILE A 96 -6.54 6.51 7.53
C ILE A 96 -7.63 5.75 8.30
N ALA A 97 -8.66 5.27 7.62
CA ALA A 97 -9.71 4.45 8.23
C ALA A 97 -9.14 3.15 8.81
N ALA A 98 -8.26 2.46 8.08
CA ALA A 98 -7.59 1.25 8.56
C ALA A 98 -6.72 1.52 9.80
N LYS A 99 -6.00 2.64 9.86
CA LYS A 99 -5.22 3.03 11.04
C LYS A 99 -6.11 3.17 12.29
N ARG A 100 -7.29 3.78 12.14
CA ARG A 100 -8.28 3.90 13.23
C ARG A 100 -8.82 2.54 13.67
N ALA A 101 -9.05 1.62 12.72
CA ALA A 101 -9.46 0.25 13.04
C ALA A 101 -8.37 -0.52 13.77
N PHE A 102 -7.11 -0.45 13.33
CA PHE A 102 -5.99 -1.11 14.00
C PHE A 102 -5.78 -0.64 15.43
N ALA A 103 -5.94 0.66 15.69
CA ALA A 103 -5.85 1.21 17.04
C ALA A 103 -6.94 0.70 17.99
N ARG A 104 -8.09 0.24 17.47
CA ARG A 104 -9.23 -0.27 18.23
C ARG A 104 -9.35 -1.80 18.21
N SER A 105 -8.45 -2.48 17.50
CA SER A 105 -8.59 -3.89 17.22
C SER A 105 -8.36 -4.78 18.44
N THR A 106 -9.11 -5.87 18.52
CA THR A 106 -8.94 -6.91 19.55
C THR A 106 -7.82 -7.89 19.18
N ASP A 107 -7.39 -8.73 20.12
CA ASP A 107 -6.32 -9.70 19.84
C ASP A 107 -6.70 -10.73 18.78
N PHE A 108 -7.95 -11.19 18.82
CA PHE A 108 -8.47 -12.13 17.83
C PHE A 108 -8.46 -11.55 16.41
N GLU A 109 -8.84 -10.28 16.24
CA GLU A 109 -8.77 -9.58 14.93
C GLU A 109 -7.32 -9.45 14.45
N ARG A 110 -6.38 -9.18 15.35
CA ARG A 110 -4.94 -9.15 15.01
C ARG A 110 -4.43 -10.53 14.58
N TYR A 111 -4.91 -11.59 15.22
CA TYR A 111 -4.62 -12.97 14.82
C TYR A 111 -5.16 -13.26 13.41
N GLN A 112 -6.41 -12.91 13.13
CA GLN A 112 -7.00 -13.06 11.79
C GLN A 112 -6.19 -12.31 10.71
N LEU A 113 -5.80 -11.06 10.98
CA LEU A 113 -4.95 -10.28 10.07
C LEU A 113 -3.59 -10.94 9.84
N ARG A 114 -2.99 -11.52 10.89
CA ARG A 114 -1.72 -12.26 10.81
C ARG A 114 -1.86 -13.49 9.91
N VAL A 115 -2.92 -14.28 10.10
CA VAL A 115 -3.22 -15.46 9.27
C VAL A 115 -3.44 -15.07 7.81
N ALA A 116 -4.23 -14.02 7.55
CA ALA A 116 -4.45 -13.50 6.19
C ALA A 116 -3.13 -13.07 5.52
N LYS A 117 -2.25 -12.37 6.24
CA LYS A 117 -0.91 -11.99 5.75
C LYS A 117 -0.05 -13.21 5.43
N ARG A 118 -0.08 -14.25 6.26
CA ARG A 118 0.66 -15.50 6.05
C ARG A 118 0.16 -16.24 4.80
N SER A 119 -1.16 -16.38 4.66
CA SER A 119 -1.77 -16.98 3.47
C SER A 119 -1.39 -16.23 2.19
N ARG A 120 -1.51 -14.90 2.20
CA ARG A 120 -1.08 -14.05 1.07
C ARG A 120 0.40 -14.26 0.73
N ALA A 121 1.29 -14.30 1.72
CA ALA A 121 2.72 -14.50 1.50
C ALA A 121 3.03 -15.88 0.90
N PHE A 122 2.37 -16.93 1.38
CA PHE A 122 2.50 -18.28 0.85
C PHE A 122 2.10 -18.35 -0.63
N TRP A 123 0.92 -17.85 -0.98
CA TRP A 123 0.45 -17.83 -2.37
C TRP A 123 1.31 -16.96 -3.27
N THR A 124 1.75 -15.79 -2.78
CA THR A 124 2.66 -14.90 -3.54
C THR A 124 3.98 -15.60 -3.86
N ARG A 125 4.52 -16.40 -2.94
CA ARG A 125 5.74 -17.19 -3.17
C ARG A 125 5.54 -18.26 -4.25
N LYS A 126 4.42 -18.98 -4.23
CA LYS A 126 4.09 -19.96 -5.28
C LYS A 126 3.97 -19.31 -6.66
N VAL A 127 3.23 -18.21 -6.74
CA VAL A 127 3.09 -17.43 -7.98
C VAL A 127 4.46 -16.90 -8.43
N PHE A 128 5.31 -16.48 -7.50
CA PHE A 128 6.68 -16.10 -7.80
C PHE A 128 7.49 -17.27 -8.37
N ASP A 129 7.44 -18.46 -7.77
CA ASP A 129 8.18 -19.64 -8.24
C ASP A 129 7.76 -20.05 -9.66
N GLU A 130 6.47 -19.94 -9.98
CA GLU A 130 5.95 -20.18 -11.34
C GLU A 130 6.46 -19.15 -12.34
N ASN A 131 6.48 -17.86 -11.96
CA ASN A 131 6.98 -16.78 -12.81
C ASN A 131 8.51 -16.85 -12.98
N ASP A 132 9.23 -17.22 -11.94
CA ASP A 132 10.69 -17.34 -11.92
C ASP A 132 11.19 -18.53 -12.78
N LYS A 133 10.38 -19.59 -12.92
CA LYS A 133 10.63 -20.65 -13.91
C LYS A 133 10.62 -20.11 -15.34
N LYS A 134 9.72 -19.17 -15.66
CA LYS A 134 9.59 -18.58 -17.01
C LYS A 134 10.65 -17.52 -17.27
N LYS A 135 10.81 -16.59 -16.33
CA LYS A 135 11.78 -15.49 -16.39
C LYS A 135 12.64 -15.52 -15.12
N PRO A 136 13.79 -16.22 -15.15
CA PRO A 136 14.67 -16.35 -14.00
C PRO A 136 15.18 -15.00 -13.50
N VAL A 137 14.72 -14.60 -12.33
CA VAL A 137 15.18 -13.42 -11.58
C VAL A 137 15.78 -13.81 -10.23
N SER A 138 15.37 -14.95 -9.66
CA SER A 138 15.94 -15.43 -8.39
C SER A 138 17.40 -15.82 -8.56
N TRP A 139 18.22 -15.49 -7.56
CA TRP A 139 19.64 -15.82 -7.58
C TRP A 139 19.87 -17.33 -7.77
N HIS A 140 19.02 -18.17 -7.15
CA HIS A 140 19.07 -19.63 -7.29
C HIS A 140 18.87 -20.07 -8.74
N LYS A 141 17.83 -19.59 -9.42
CA LYS A 141 17.57 -19.97 -10.82
C LYS A 141 18.59 -19.38 -11.78
N VAL A 142 19.06 -18.16 -11.55
CA VAL A 142 20.12 -17.54 -12.36
C VAL A 142 21.43 -18.31 -12.19
N ALA A 143 21.82 -18.65 -10.97
CA ALA A 143 22.99 -19.47 -10.68
C ALA A 143 22.85 -20.86 -11.31
N LEU A 144 21.69 -21.50 -11.19
CA LEU A 144 21.42 -22.78 -11.84
C LEU A 144 21.51 -22.68 -13.37
N LYS A 145 20.96 -21.62 -13.97
CA LYS A 145 21.04 -21.38 -15.43
C LYS A 145 22.50 -21.21 -15.88
N LYS A 146 23.31 -20.45 -15.12
CA LYS A 146 24.75 -20.30 -15.37
C LYS A 146 25.47 -21.64 -15.23
N LEU A 147 25.17 -22.38 -14.17
CA LEU A 147 25.72 -23.71 -13.92
C LEU A 147 25.37 -24.67 -15.06
N GLN A 148 24.11 -24.74 -15.51
CA GLN A 148 23.66 -25.60 -16.60
C GLN A 148 24.31 -25.25 -17.94
N LYS A 149 24.50 -23.95 -18.23
CA LYS A 149 25.26 -23.52 -19.42
C LYS A 149 26.71 -23.97 -19.37
N ASN A 150 27.33 -23.90 -18.18
CA ASN A 150 28.69 -24.36 -17.95
C ASN A 150 28.79 -25.90 -17.84
N ALA A 151 27.73 -26.58 -17.41
CA ALA A 151 27.67 -28.03 -17.22
C ALA A 151 27.90 -28.75 -18.54
N LYS A 152 27.30 -28.28 -19.65
CA LYS A 152 27.58 -28.83 -20.99
C LYS A 152 29.08 -28.84 -21.35
N LYS A 153 29.84 -27.84 -20.88
CA LYS A 153 31.30 -27.74 -21.09
C LYS A 153 32.11 -28.59 -20.10
N VAL A 154 31.56 -28.87 -18.92
CA VAL A 154 32.24 -29.62 -17.84
C VAL A 154 31.96 -31.12 -17.96
N ASP A 155 30.72 -31.51 -18.27
CA ASP A 155 30.24 -32.90 -18.41
C ASP A 155 30.78 -33.58 -19.68
N SER A 156 31.15 -32.80 -20.70
CA SER A 156 31.78 -33.33 -21.92
C SER A 156 33.20 -33.86 -21.67
N LYS A 157 33.84 -33.46 -20.55
CA LYS A 157 35.20 -33.90 -20.21
C LYS A 157 35.22 -35.39 -19.83
N PRO A 158 36.20 -36.17 -20.29
CA PRO A 158 36.28 -37.61 -20.01
C PRO A 158 36.37 -37.93 -18.51
N ALA A 159 37.04 -37.07 -17.73
CA ALA A 159 37.11 -37.20 -16.28
C ALA A 159 35.74 -37.00 -15.58
N ALA A 160 34.86 -36.17 -16.15
CA ALA A 160 33.51 -35.96 -15.61
C ALA A 160 32.64 -37.21 -15.86
N LYS A 161 32.70 -37.79 -17.06
CA LYS A 161 32.03 -39.06 -17.40
C LYS A 161 32.41 -40.19 -16.44
N LYS A 162 33.72 -40.38 -16.21
CA LYS A 162 34.24 -41.39 -15.27
C LYS A 162 33.76 -41.19 -13.83
N ARG A 163 33.65 -39.93 -13.37
CA ARG A 163 33.10 -39.61 -12.04
C ARG A 163 31.60 -39.93 -11.95
N ILE A 164 30.83 -39.64 -12.99
CA ILE A 164 29.39 -39.95 -13.06
C ILE A 164 29.17 -41.47 -13.01
N ASP A 165 29.94 -42.25 -13.76
CA ASP A 165 29.82 -43.71 -13.77
C ASP A 165 30.18 -44.33 -12.42
N LYS A 166 31.24 -43.83 -11.77
CA LYS A 166 31.59 -44.23 -10.40
C LYS A 166 30.46 -43.92 -9.41
N ALA A 167 29.82 -42.76 -9.52
CA ALA A 167 28.68 -42.38 -8.68
C ALA A 167 27.45 -43.26 -8.94
N ARG A 168 27.17 -43.62 -10.20
CA ARG A 168 26.10 -44.55 -10.56
C ARG A 168 26.34 -45.94 -9.97
N ALA A 169 27.56 -46.46 -10.08
CA ALA A 169 27.95 -47.74 -9.49
C ALA A 169 27.79 -47.74 -7.95
N ALA A 170 28.26 -46.68 -7.28
CA ALA A 170 28.10 -46.52 -5.83
C ALA A 170 26.62 -46.45 -5.40
N ARG A 171 25.78 -45.74 -6.17
CA ARG A 171 24.33 -45.64 -5.88
C ARG A 171 23.61 -46.96 -6.08
N LYS A 172 23.98 -47.75 -7.10
CA LYS A 172 23.46 -49.10 -7.34
C LYS A 172 23.87 -50.05 -6.20
N ALA A 173 25.13 -49.99 -5.76
CA ALA A 173 25.62 -50.78 -4.64
C ALA A 173 24.89 -50.44 -3.33
N LYS A 174 24.66 -49.15 -3.03
CA LYS A 174 23.92 -48.72 -1.84
C LYS A 174 22.44 -49.15 -1.87
N ALA A 175 21.79 -49.10 -3.04
CA ALA A 175 20.42 -49.58 -3.20
C ALA A 175 20.31 -51.12 -3.08
N ALA A 176 21.34 -51.86 -3.50
CA ALA A 176 21.41 -53.30 -3.31
C ALA A 176 21.66 -53.68 -1.84
N ALA A 177 22.42 -52.88 -1.11
CA ALA A 177 22.69 -53.08 0.32
C ALA A 177 21.46 -52.78 1.21
N GLY A 178 20.62 -51.80 0.84
CA GLY A 178 19.41 -51.46 1.61
C GLY A 178 18.14 -52.25 1.23
N LYS A 179 18.27 -53.26 0.36
CA LYS A 179 17.19 -54.19 -0.02
C LYS A 179 17.33 -55.57 0.65
N LYS A 180 18.31 -55.72 1.56
CA LYS A 180 18.41 -56.86 2.48
C LYS A 180 17.80 -56.47 3.83
#